data_AF-A0A5C7WS90-F1
#
_entry.id   AF-A0A5C7WS90-F1
#
_cell.length_a   1.000
_cell.length_b   1.000
_cell.length_c   1.000
_cell.angle_alpha   90.00
_cell.angle_beta   90.00
_cell.angle_gamma   90.00
#
_symmetry.space_group_name_H-M   'P 1'
#
loop_
_entity.id
_entity.type
_entity.pdbx_description
1 polymer ?
#
loop_
_entity_poly.entity_id
_entity_poly.type
_entity_poly.pdbx_seq_one_letter_code
_entity_poly.pdbx_strand_id
1 'polypeptide(L)'
;AEGVVAPAMPAECLLDRNALIMGYSGVYSSFLKHAIRQGERYGVPPHQLLHRAGLRKLIGGQEDQLIDIALEIKREQAETAAQ
;
A
#
# COMPACT_ATOMS: atom_id res chain seq x y z
N ALA A 1 -5.15 -2.90 27.95
CA ALA A 1 -4.98 -2.22 26.65
C ALA A 1 -6.14 -1.23 26.39
N GLU A 2 -7.31 -1.53 26.92
CA GLU A 2 -8.61 -0.94 26.64
C GLU A 2 -8.78 0.46 27.25
N GLY A 3 -8.34 0.66 28.51
CA GLY A 3 -8.54 1.93 29.23
C GLY A 3 -7.52 3.03 28.94
N VAL A 4 -6.46 2.75 28.18
CA VAL A 4 -5.35 3.71 27.96
C VAL A 4 -4.90 3.73 26.51
N VAL A 5 -4.63 2.56 25.90
CA VAL A 5 -4.02 2.49 24.57
C VAL A 5 -5.07 2.66 23.49
N ALA A 6 -6.19 1.93 23.55
CA ALA A 6 -7.24 2.00 22.54
C ALA A 6 -7.77 3.43 22.29
N PRO A 7 -8.04 4.27 23.31
CA PRO A 7 -8.48 5.66 23.08
C PRO A 7 -7.44 6.57 22.41
N ALA A 8 -6.15 6.22 22.48
CA ALA A 8 -5.06 6.99 21.86
C ALA A 8 -4.78 6.56 20.41
N MET A 9 -5.29 5.40 19.98
CA MET A 9 -5.12 4.93 18.61
C MET A 9 -6.02 5.72 17.65
N PRO A 10 -5.54 6.11 16.46
CA PRO A 10 -6.37 6.82 15.49
C PRO A 10 -7.53 5.97 14.95
N ALA A 11 -7.35 4.65 14.93
CA ALA A 11 -8.32 3.63 14.60
C ALA A 11 -7.78 2.27 15.06
N GLU A 12 -8.65 1.27 15.12
CA GLU A 12 -8.26 -0.12 15.35
C GLU A 12 -7.35 -0.65 14.22
N CYS A 13 -6.46 -1.58 14.57
CA CYS A 13 -5.69 -2.32 13.57
C CYS A 13 -6.60 -3.35 12.89
N LEU A 14 -6.78 -3.25 11.57
CA LEU A 14 -7.69 -4.09 10.82
C LEU A 14 -6.98 -5.18 10.02
N LEU A 15 -7.59 -6.36 9.95
CA LEU A 15 -7.27 -7.38 8.95
C LEU A 15 -8.07 -7.10 7.66
N ASP A 16 -7.76 -5.96 7.03
CA ASP A 16 -8.40 -5.55 5.79
C ASP A 16 -7.72 -6.16 4.54
N ARG A 17 -8.25 -5.85 3.35
CA ARG A 17 -7.68 -6.34 2.08
C ARG A 17 -6.21 -5.96 1.89
N ASN A 18 -5.79 -4.77 2.31
CA ASN A 18 -4.42 -4.31 2.13
C ASN A 18 -3.49 -5.08 3.08
N ALA A 19 -3.88 -5.25 4.34
CA ALA A 19 -3.16 -6.04 5.33
C ALA A 19 -3.03 -7.52 4.90
N LEU A 20 -4.10 -8.12 4.38
CA LEU A 20 -4.07 -9.49 3.84
C LEU A 20 -3.09 -9.63 2.66
N ILE A 21 -3.10 -8.68 1.72
CA ILE A 21 -2.20 -8.70 0.56
C ILE A 21 -0.74 -8.52 0.96
N MET A 22 -0.46 -7.71 1.99
CA MET A 22 0.89 -7.58 2.53
C MET A 22 1.40 -8.90 3.09
N GLY A 23 0.59 -9.57 3.91
CA GLY A 23 0.94 -10.90 4.45
C GLY A 23 1.15 -11.93 3.34
N TYR A 24 0.25 -11.97 2.36
CA TYR A 24 0.34 -12.88 1.22
C TYR A 24 1.56 -12.60 0.32
N SER A 25 1.90 -11.33 0.11
CA SER A 25 2.96 -10.92 -0.83
C SER A 25 4.32 -10.69 -0.15
N GLY A 26 4.44 -10.94 1.16
CA GLY A 26 5.69 -10.75 1.91
C GLY A 26 6.16 -9.30 2.02
N VAL A 27 5.22 -8.35 2.14
CA VAL A 27 5.52 -6.91 2.14
C VAL A 27 5.77 -6.39 3.55
N TYR A 28 6.74 -5.50 3.70
CA TYR A 28 7.09 -4.89 4.97
C TYR A 28 5.95 -4.00 5.53
N SER A 29 5.59 -4.18 6.80
CA SER A 29 4.32 -3.65 7.33
C SER A 29 4.17 -2.12 7.38
N SER A 30 5.28 -1.36 7.48
CA SER A 30 5.22 0.10 7.46
C SER A 30 4.70 0.66 6.14
N PHE A 31 4.72 -0.14 5.07
CA PHE A 31 4.30 0.30 3.74
C PHE A 31 2.79 0.60 3.68
N LEU A 32 1.96 0.04 4.58
CA LEU A 32 0.49 0.15 4.51
C LEU A 32 0.00 1.60 4.34
N LYS A 33 0.38 2.48 5.28
CA LYS A 33 -0.07 3.88 5.25
C LYS A 33 0.58 4.68 4.11
N HIS A 34 1.79 4.31 3.70
CA HIS A 34 2.46 4.93 2.55
C HIS A 34 1.75 4.55 1.25
N ALA A 35 1.37 3.28 1.07
CA ALA A 35 0.64 2.79 -0.08
C ALA A 35 -0.77 3.40 -0.16
N ILE A 36 -1.48 3.55 0.97
CA ILE A 36 -2.76 4.26 1.00
C ILE A 36 -2.58 5.70 0.50
N ARG A 37 -1.60 6.42 1.06
CA ARG A 37 -1.31 7.81 0.66
C ARG A 37 -0.95 7.96 -0.82
N GLN A 38 -0.13 7.07 -1.37
CA GLN A 38 0.21 7.12 -2.80
C GLN A 38 -0.97 6.69 -3.67
N GLY A 39 -1.77 5.71 -3.22
CA GLY A 39 -2.97 5.30 -3.92
C GLY A 39 -3.98 6.45 -4.07
N GLU A 40 -4.23 7.19 -2.99
CA GLU A 40 -5.04 8.41 -3.01
C GLU A 40 -4.43 9.49 -3.91
N ARG A 41 -3.12 9.75 -3.79
CA ARG A 41 -2.43 10.79 -4.55
C ARG A 41 -2.44 10.55 -6.06
N TYR A 42 -2.24 9.31 -6.49
CA TYR A 42 -2.10 8.96 -7.90
C TYR A 42 -3.38 8.40 -8.53
N GLY A 43 -4.41 8.13 -7.72
CA GLY A 43 -5.68 7.56 -8.17
C GLY A 43 -5.58 6.07 -8.49
N VAL A 44 -4.70 5.34 -7.80
CA VAL A 44 -4.44 3.91 -8.05
C VAL A 44 -4.77 3.07 -6.81
N PRO A 45 -5.19 1.80 -6.96
CA PRO A 45 -5.60 1.02 -5.80
C PRO A 45 -4.41 0.63 -4.89
N PRO A 46 -4.44 0.92 -3.57
CA PRO A 46 -3.31 0.64 -2.66
C PRO A 46 -2.89 -0.83 -2.63
N HIS A 47 -3.85 -1.74 -2.74
CA HIS A 47 -3.58 -3.17 -2.75
C HIS A 47 -2.71 -3.61 -3.95
N GLN A 48 -2.83 -2.93 -5.10
CA GLN A 48 -1.96 -3.19 -6.25
C GLN A 48 -0.54 -2.69 -6.01
N LEU A 49 -0.38 -1.53 -5.36
CA LEU A 49 0.92 -1.02 -4.94
C LEU A 49 1.64 -2.00 -4.02
N LEU A 50 0.93 -2.50 -3.01
CA LEU A 50 1.46 -3.47 -2.04
C LEU A 50 1.83 -4.79 -2.73
N HIS A 51 0.96 -5.30 -3.61
CA HIS A 51 1.27 -6.53 -4.34
C HIS A 51 2.51 -6.38 -5.22
N ARG A 52 2.64 -5.28 -5.98
CA ARG A 52 3.83 -5.00 -6.80
C ARG A 52 5.08 -4.76 -5.96
N ALA A 53 4.96 -4.15 -4.79
CA ALA A 53 6.08 -4.02 -3.84
C ALA A 53 6.62 -5.39 -3.41
N GLY A 54 5.72 -6.35 -3.16
CA GLY A 54 6.09 -7.75 -2.87
C GLY A 54 6.76 -8.42 -4.06
N LEU A 55 6.23 -8.27 -5.27
CA LEU A 55 6.86 -8.79 -6.50
C LEU A 55 8.26 -8.20 -6.74
N ARG A 56 8.46 -6.92 -6.43
CA ARG A 56 9.76 -6.22 -6.51
C ARG A 56 10.69 -6.55 -5.33
N LYS A 57 10.25 -7.35 -4.36
CA LYS A 57 11.02 -7.77 -3.17
C LYS A 57 11.57 -6.58 -2.37
N LEU A 58 10.77 -5.52 -2.24
CA LEU A 58 11.17 -4.34 -1.48
C LEU A 58 11.29 -4.67 0.01
N ILE A 59 12.29 -4.09 0.65
CA ILE A 59 12.54 -4.23 2.09
C ILE A 59 12.17 -2.94 2.85
N GLY A 60 12.18 -3.01 4.18
CA GLY A 60 11.91 -1.85 5.02
C GLY A 60 12.86 -0.68 4.72
N GLY A 61 12.30 0.53 4.66
CA GLY A 61 13.03 1.75 4.28
C GLY A 61 12.95 2.13 2.81
N GLN A 62 12.30 1.32 1.96
CA GLN A 62 12.12 1.60 0.52
C GLN A 62 10.72 2.14 0.17
N GLU A 63 10.09 2.88 1.09
CA GLU A 63 8.74 3.43 0.89
C GLU A 63 8.65 4.43 -0.28
N ASP A 64 9.78 5.02 -0.70
CA ASP A 64 9.91 5.89 -1.86
C ASP A 64 9.52 5.16 -3.16
N GLN A 65 9.83 3.87 -3.27
CA GLN A 65 9.54 3.06 -4.45
C GLN A 65 8.04 2.90 -4.71
N LEU A 66 7.19 3.08 -3.70
CA LEU A 66 5.73 3.06 -3.88
C LEU A 66 5.24 4.20 -4.79
N ILE A 67 5.99 5.31 -4.89
CA ILE A 67 5.70 6.40 -5.81
C ILE A 67 5.94 5.95 -7.26
N ASP A 68 7.06 5.29 -7.52
CA ASP A 68 7.40 4.76 -8.84
C ASP A 68 6.38 3.72 -9.31
N ILE A 69 6.02 2.77 -8.42
CA ILE A 69 4.99 1.76 -8.70
C ILE A 69 3.64 2.44 -9.01
N ALA A 70 3.28 3.51 -8.30
CA ALA A 70 2.03 4.22 -8.56
C ALA A 70 2.00 4.90 -9.93
N LEU A 71 3.12 5.50 -10.34
CA LEU A 71 3.28 6.09 -11.67
C LEU A 71 3.22 5.02 -12.77
N GLU A 72 3.82 3.84 -12.54
CA GLU A 72 3.77 2.70 -13.45
C GLU A 72 2.32 2.23 -13.67
N ILE A 73 1.57 1.96 -12.59
CA ILE A 73 0.15 1.55 -12.69
C ILE A 73 -0.67 2.59 -13.43
N LYS A 74 -0.45 3.88 -13.13
CA LYS A 74 -1.18 4.97 -13.78
C LYS A 74 -0.91 5.03 -15.28
N ARG A 75 0.34 4.79 -15.70
CA ARG A 75 0.71 4.73 -17.12
C ARG A 75 0.01 3.57 -17.82
N GLU A 76 0.01 2.39 -17.23
CA GLU A 76 -0.67 1.20 -17.80
C GLU A 76 -2.18 1.40 -17.93
N GLN A 77 -2.82 2.06 -16.94
CA GLN A 77 -4.25 2.40 -17.03
C GLN A 77 -4.54 3.38 -18.18
N ALA A 78 -3.67 4.36 -18.39
CA ALA A 78 -3.81 5.31 -19.49
C ALA A 78 -3.62 4.64 -20.86
N GLU A 79 -2.65 3.73 -20.98
CA GLU A 79 -2.43 2.93 -22.19
C GLU A 79 -3.63 2.02 -22.48
N THR A 80 -4.19 1.36 -21.46
CA THR A 80 -5.38 0.49 -21.61
C THR A 80 -6.61 1.28 -22.03
N ALA A 81 -6.77 2.52 -21.54
CA ALA A 81 -7.91 3.37 -21.91
C ALA A 81 -7.80 3.99 -23.32
N ALA A 82 -6.59 4.02 -23.90
CA ALA A 82 -6.35 4.52 -25.25
C ALA A 82 -6.50 3.44 -26.33
N GLN A 83 -6.59 2.17 -25.94
CA GLN A 83 -6.86 1.02 -26.81
C GLN A 83 -8.36 0.77 -26.94
#